data_AF-A0A3D4B7K3-F1
#
_entry.id   AF-A0A3D4B7K3-F1
#
_cell.length_a   1.000
_cell.length_b   1.000
_cell.length_c   1.000
_cell.angle_alpha   90.00
_cell.angle_beta   90.00
_cell.angle_gamma   90.00
#
_symmetry.space_group_name_H-M   'P 1'
#
loop_
_entity.id
_entity.type
_entity.pdbx_description
1 polymer ?
#
loop_
_entity_poly.entity_id
_entity_poly.type
_entity_poly.pdbx_seq_one_letter_code
_entity_poly.pdbx_strand_id
1 'polypeptide(L)'
;MIMKRVPLALLSLVVLVSACGSSLKSVDLTPVSSSETLKKVPDWFITVPQDPNHIYAAATATSQDIQLAINKAQTEGRNQVAQQVEVKFDGLQKRFQEETGLANESEYLDQFTSAYKSIVSTVLHGSRISKQETMTEKNIFRTYVLIEMPIGEANEQLMNKIKANQNLYTRFRATQAYKELDDEI
;
A
#
# COMPACT_ATOMS: atom_id res chain seq x y z
N MET A 1 55.04 -49.07 -41.95
CA MET A 1 54.36 -48.29 -43.01
C MET A 1 53.17 -47.60 -42.35
N ILE A 2 53.31 -46.29 -42.17
CA ILE A 2 52.39 -45.37 -41.48
C ILE A 2 51.29 -44.95 -42.48
N MET A 3 50.20 -44.36 -41.96
CA MET A 3 49.24 -43.45 -42.63
C MET A 3 48.06 -44.16 -43.34
N LYS A 4 46.77 -43.80 -43.17
CA LYS A 4 46.11 -42.59 -42.67
C LYS A 4 44.75 -42.90 -42.02
N ARG A 5 44.46 -42.22 -40.91
CA ARG A 5 43.10 -41.93 -40.43
C ARG A 5 42.54 -40.77 -41.26
N VAL A 6 41.28 -40.86 -41.71
CA VAL A 6 40.50 -39.72 -42.23
C VAL A 6 39.06 -39.85 -41.71
N PRO A 7 38.43 -38.75 -41.26
CA PRO A 7 37.39 -38.78 -40.25
C PRO A 7 35.98 -38.83 -40.83
N LEU A 8 35.10 -39.54 -40.12
CA LEU A 8 33.66 -39.57 -40.32
C LEU A 8 33.05 -38.26 -39.80
N ALA A 9 33.13 -37.19 -40.59
CA ALA A 9 32.57 -35.89 -40.24
C ALA A 9 31.95 -35.22 -41.47
N LEU A 10 30.83 -35.76 -41.94
CA LEU A 10 29.94 -35.08 -42.88
C LEU A 10 28.59 -35.82 -42.90
N LEU A 11 27.72 -35.50 -41.94
CA LEU A 11 26.29 -35.72 -42.12
C LEU A 11 25.50 -34.65 -41.36
N SER A 12 24.99 -33.71 -42.16
CA SER A 12 23.69 -33.06 -42.01
C SER A 12 23.39 -32.35 -40.68
N LEU A 13 23.75 -31.08 -40.69
CA LEU A 13 22.96 -29.98 -40.14
C LEU A 13 21.48 -30.10 -40.56
N VAL A 14 20.61 -30.52 -39.64
CA VAL A 14 19.17 -30.18 -39.67
C VAL A 14 18.79 -29.70 -38.28
N VAL A 15 18.70 -28.37 -38.21
CA VAL A 15 18.17 -27.59 -37.12
C VAL A 15 16.66 -27.85 -37.03
N LEU A 16 16.22 -28.52 -35.97
CA LEU A 16 14.82 -28.53 -35.55
C LEU A 16 14.69 -27.58 -34.36
N VAL A 17 14.59 -26.28 -34.66
CA VAL A 17 13.97 -25.34 -33.71
C VAL A 17 12.49 -25.71 -33.70
N SER A 18 12.09 -26.46 -32.67
CA SER A 18 10.69 -26.64 -32.32
C SER A 18 10.12 -25.27 -32.01
N ALA A 19 9.46 -24.70 -33.01
CA ALA A 19 8.68 -23.48 -32.89
C ALA A 19 7.61 -23.69 -31.82
N CYS A 20 7.83 -23.10 -30.65
CA CYS A 20 6.78 -22.83 -29.69
C CYS A 20 5.90 -21.72 -30.31
N GLY A 21 5.02 -22.11 -31.22
CA GLY A 21 4.00 -21.26 -31.82
C GLY A 21 2.81 -21.12 -30.89
N SER A 22 2.99 -20.60 -29.68
CA SER A 22 1.88 -19.99 -28.96
C SER A 22 1.64 -18.62 -29.60
N SER A 23 0.52 -18.50 -30.31
CA SER A 23 0.04 -17.22 -30.80
C SER A 23 -0.09 -16.27 -29.61
N LEU A 24 0.90 -15.39 -29.45
CA LEU A 24 0.78 -14.24 -28.59
C LEU A 24 -0.33 -13.39 -29.20
N LYS A 25 -1.54 -13.50 -28.65
CA LYS A 25 -2.51 -12.41 -28.74
C LYS A 25 -1.73 -11.18 -28.29
N SER A 26 -1.44 -10.28 -29.23
CA SER A 26 -0.98 -8.94 -28.93
C SER A 26 -1.99 -8.38 -27.94
N VAL A 27 -1.57 -8.29 -26.68
CA VAL A 27 -2.35 -7.61 -25.67
C VAL A 27 -2.34 -6.16 -26.13
N ASP A 28 -3.47 -5.71 -26.65
CA ASP A 28 -3.69 -4.30 -26.93
C ASP A 28 -3.65 -3.56 -25.60
N LEU A 29 -2.50 -2.93 -25.32
CA LEU A 29 -2.26 -2.17 -24.09
C LEU A 29 -2.95 -0.80 -24.12
N THR A 30 -3.69 -0.51 -25.20
CA THR A 30 -4.55 0.66 -25.32
C THR A 30 -6.01 0.21 -25.35
N PRO A 31 -6.60 -0.20 -24.20
CA PRO A 31 -8.03 -0.39 -24.16
C PRO A 31 -8.67 0.95 -24.55
N VAL A 32 -9.54 0.93 -25.56
CA VAL A 32 -10.46 2.03 -25.80
C VAL A 32 -11.16 2.25 -24.46
N SER A 33 -10.87 3.36 -23.78
CA SER A 33 -11.59 3.75 -22.58
C SER A 33 -13.02 3.98 -23.02
N SER A 34 -13.86 2.96 -23.01
CA SER A 34 -15.28 3.15 -23.23
C SER A 34 -15.70 4.13 -22.16
N SER A 35 -16.09 5.33 -22.57
CA SER A 35 -16.61 6.37 -21.69
C SER A 35 -17.74 5.85 -20.78
N GLU A 36 -18.36 4.73 -21.15
CA GLU A 36 -19.30 3.93 -20.35
C GLU A 36 -18.70 3.29 -19.09
N THR A 37 -17.44 2.86 -19.10
CA THR A 37 -16.76 2.27 -17.92
C THR A 37 -16.47 3.33 -16.87
N LEU A 38 -16.13 4.55 -17.29
CA LEU A 38 -15.93 5.70 -16.39
C LEU A 38 -17.25 6.17 -15.76
N LYS A 39 -18.38 6.12 -16.49
CA LYS A 39 -19.72 6.49 -15.97
C LYS A 39 -20.23 5.59 -14.84
N LYS A 40 -19.60 4.44 -14.65
CA LYS A 40 -20.01 3.40 -13.72
C LYS A 40 -19.14 3.36 -12.45
N VAL A 41 -18.05 4.11 -12.43
CA VAL A 41 -17.19 4.17 -11.24
C VAL A 41 -17.87 5.00 -10.16
N PRO A 42 -17.92 4.54 -8.90
CA PRO A 42 -18.54 5.31 -7.84
C PRO A 42 -17.80 6.63 -7.59
N ASP A 43 -18.53 7.72 -7.37
CA ASP A 43 -17.93 9.06 -7.16
C ASP A 43 -16.95 9.09 -6.00
N TRP A 44 -17.23 8.36 -4.91
CA TRP A 44 -16.37 8.25 -3.74
C TRP A 44 -15.06 7.49 -3.99
N PHE A 45 -14.96 6.73 -5.08
CA PHE A 45 -13.74 6.06 -5.51
C PHE A 45 -12.84 7.02 -6.30
N ILE A 46 -13.46 7.89 -7.11
CA ILE A 46 -12.74 8.93 -7.86
C ILE A 46 -12.33 10.09 -6.96
N THR A 47 -13.25 10.54 -6.11
CA THR A 47 -13.06 11.62 -5.14
C THR A 47 -13.12 11.03 -3.74
N VAL A 48 -11.96 10.57 -3.26
CA VAL A 48 -11.83 9.99 -1.93
C VAL A 48 -12.13 11.07 -0.88
N PRO A 49 -13.05 10.83 0.07
CA PRO A 49 -13.37 11.80 1.11
C PRO A 49 -12.13 12.12 1.96
N GLN A 50 -12.13 13.31 2.54
CA GLN A 50 -11.08 13.79 3.44
C GLN A 50 -11.74 14.16 4.78
N ASP A 51 -11.15 13.70 5.87
CA ASP A 51 -11.56 14.01 7.23
C ASP A 51 -10.30 14.02 8.11
N PRO A 52 -10.03 15.07 8.90
CA PRO A 52 -8.90 15.09 9.84
C PRO A 52 -8.85 13.88 10.79
N ASN A 53 -10.01 13.32 11.14
CA ASN A 53 -10.13 12.21 12.09
C ASN A 53 -10.10 10.83 11.44
N HIS A 54 -10.03 10.75 10.10
CA HIS A 54 -10.04 9.48 9.38
C HIS A 54 -9.05 9.45 8.22
N ILE A 55 -8.35 8.34 8.10
CA ILE A 55 -7.63 8.02 6.86
C ILE A 55 -8.56 7.19 5.98
N TYR A 56 -8.67 7.61 4.72
CA TYR A 56 -9.43 6.91 3.70
C TYR A 56 -8.51 6.35 2.62
N ALA A 57 -8.85 5.18 2.10
CA ALA A 57 -8.25 4.65 0.89
C ALA A 57 -9.30 3.98 0.02
N ALA A 58 -9.32 4.34 -1.26
CA ALA A 58 -10.20 3.72 -2.24
C ALA A 58 -9.41 2.68 -3.05
N ALA A 59 -9.93 1.46 -3.12
CA ALA A 59 -9.28 0.36 -3.82
C ALA A 59 -10.27 -0.41 -4.69
N THR A 60 -9.77 -1.02 -5.77
CA THR A 60 -10.56 -1.85 -6.65
C THR A 60 -9.83 -3.12 -7.00
N ALA A 61 -10.58 -4.21 -7.16
CA ALA A 61 -10.03 -5.47 -7.65
C ALA A 61 -11.06 -6.22 -8.49
N THR A 62 -10.57 -7.16 -9.29
CA THR A 62 -11.40 -8.00 -10.15
C THR A 62 -11.19 -9.49 -9.90
N SER A 63 -12.25 -10.28 -10.06
CA SER A 63 -12.21 -11.75 -10.01
C SER A 63 -13.42 -12.35 -10.72
N GLN A 64 -13.31 -13.59 -11.18
CA GLN A 64 -14.47 -14.36 -11.66
C GLN A 64 -15.39 -14.80 -10.51
N ASP A 65 -14.84 -14.94 -9.31
CA ASP A 65 -15.59 -15.16 -8.08
C ASP A 65 -15.81 -13.82 -7.34
N ILE A 66 -17.06 -13.54 -6.99
CA ILE A 66 -17.45 -12.26 -6.36
C ILE A 66 -16.78 -12.05 -5.00
N GLN A 67 -16.67 -13.10 -4.17
CA GLN A 67 -16.08 -12.98 -2.84
C GLN A 67 -14.58 -12.74 -2.92
N LEU A 68 -13.91 -13.39 -3.86
CA LEU A 68 -12.49 -13.16 -4.12
C LEU A 68 -12.25 -11.73 -4.65
N ALA A 69 -13.16 -11.16 -5.45
CA ALA A 69 -13.05 -9.75 -5.86
C ALA A 69 -13.15 -8.80 -4.66
N ILE A 70 -14.11 -9.05 -3.75
CA ILE A 70 -14.29 -8.27 -2.53
C ILE A 70 -13.05 -8.36 -1.63
N ASN A 71 -12.59 -9.58 -1.33
CA ASN A 71 -11.45 -9.80 -0.45
C ASN A 71 -10.15 -9.16 -0.98
N LYS A 72 -9.92 -9.22 -2.29
CA LYS A 72 -8.80 -8.54 -2.93
C LYS A 72 -8.90 -7.03 -2.80
N ALA A 73 -10.06 -6.45 -3.12
CA ALA A 73 -10.27 -5.00 -3.04
C ALA A 73 -10.08 -4.50 -1.60
N GLN A 74 -10.64 -5.23 -0.61
CA GLN A 74 -10.48 -4.91 0.81
C GLN A 74 -9.01 -4.98 1.25
N THR A 75 -8.28 -6.01 0.83
CA THR A 75 -6.86 -6.18 1.18
C THR A 75 -6.03 -5.03 0.62
N GLU A 76 -6.27 -4.67 -0.64
CA GLU A 76 -5.59 -3.56 -1.30
C GLU A 76 -5.89 -2.22 -0.60
N GLY A 77 -7.15 -1.95 -0.25
CA GLY A 77 -7.52 -0.73 0.47
C GLY A 77 -6.86 -0.66 1.86
N ARG A 78 -6.77 -1.78 2.57
CA ARG A 78 -6.06 -1.84 3.86
C ARG A 78 -4.56 -1.58 3.72
N ASN A 79 -3.93 -2.12 2.69
CA ASN A 79 -2.52 -1.87 2.40
C ASN A 79 -2.27 -0.37 2.12
N GLN A 80 -3.15 0.27 1.36
CA GLN A 80 -3.04 1.71 1.09
C GLN A 80 -3.22 2.57 2.34
N VAL A 81 -4.17 2.23 3.23
CA VAL A 81 -4.27 2.89 4.53
C VAL A 81 -2.99 2.70 5.34
N ALA A 82 -2.46 1.48 5.42
CA ALA A 82 -1.22 1.20 6.15
C ALA A 82 -0.04 2.03 5.61
N GLN A 83 0.09 2.12 4.28
CA GLN A 83 1.13 2.93 3.64
C GLN A 83 0.98 4.42 3.96
N GLN A 84 -0.24 4.97 3.95
CA GLN A 84 -0.46 6.37 4.33
C GLN A 84 -0.03 6.63 5.78
N VAL A 85 -0.34 5.71 6.69
CA VAL A 85 0.06 5.81 8.10
C VAL A 85 1.58 5.72 8.28
N GLU A 86 2.23 4.82 7.54
CA GLU A 86 3.70 4.66 7.56
C GLU A 86 4.40 5.91 7.02
N VAL A 87 3.93 6.50 5.93
CA VAL A 87 4.48 7.76 5.39
C VAL A 87 4.35 8.90 6.40
N LYS A 88 3.18 9.03 7.04
CA LYS A 88 2.95 10.03 8.08
C LYS A 88 3.87 9.83 9.29
N PHE A 89 4.03 8.58 9.72
CA PHE A 89 4.92 8.21 10.80
C PHE A 89 6.37 8.60 10.52
N ASP A 90 6.88 8.19 9.37
CA ASP A 90 8.25 8.44 8.97
C ASP A 90 8.53 9.94 8.88
N GLY A 91 7.54 10.73 8.45
CA GLY A 91 7.59 12.19 8.47
C GLY A 91 7.73 12.75 9.89
N LEU A 92 6.86 12.33 10.81
CA LEU A 92 6.90 12.77 12.21
C LEU A 92 8.20 12.36 12.91
N GLN A 93 8.66 11.12 12.69
CA GLN A 93 9.90 10.61 13.28
C GLN A 93 11.12 11.37 12.76
N LYS A 94 11.23 11.57 11.44
CA LYS A 94 12.34 12.34 10.84
C LYS A 94 12.39 13.76 11.38
N ARG A 95 11.24 14.43 11.44
CA ARG A 95 11.18 15.80 11.96
C ARG A 95 11.53 15.86 13.45
N PHE A 96 11.02 14.93 14.26
CA PHE A 96 11.40 14.82 15.65
C PHE A 96 12.92 14.65 15.79
N GLN A 97 13.53 13.79 14.99
CA GLN A 97 14.98 13.57 14.98
C GLN A 97 15.76 14.84 14.62
N GLU A 98 15.39 15.51 13.52
CA GLU A 98 16.05 16.73 13.03
C GLU A 98 15.97 17.88 14.04
N GLU A 99 14.81 18.10 14.66
CA GLU A 99 14.59 19.23 15.56
C GLU A 99 15.15 19.01 16.98
N THR A 100 15.34 17.76 17.38
CA THR A 100 15.91 17.42 18.70
C THR A 100 17.40 17.08 18.64
N GLY A 101 17.97 16.93 17.44
CA GLY A 101 19.37 16.56 17.22
C GLY A 101 19.71 15.16 17.72
N LEU A 102 18.72 14.27 17.83
CA LEU A 102 18.92 12.91 18.32
C LEU A 102 19.58 12.03 17.24
N ALA A 103 20.50 11.17 17.66
CA ALA A 103 21.04 10.12 16.80
C ALA A 103 20.02 9.01 16.59
N ASN A 104 20.19 8.20 15.53
CA ASN A 104 19.33 7.05 15.22
C ASN A 104 19.23 6.04 16.38
N GLU A 105 20.28 5.93 17.21
CA GLU A 105 20.38 5.02 18.36
C GLU A 105 19.91 5.70 19.67
N SER A 106 19.20 6.81 19.57
CA SER A 106 18.70 7.50 20.75
C SER A 106 17.57 6.71 21.40
N GLU A 107 17.72 6.42 22.69
CA GLU A 107 16.66 5.84 23.53
C GLU A 107 15.32 6.60 23.42
N TYR A 108 15.36 7.92 23.25
CA TYR A 108 14.15 8.73 23.09
C TYR A 108 13.46 8.51 21.73
N LEU A 109 14.26 8.33 20.67
CA LEU A 109 13.74 8.02 19.34
C LEU A 109 13.13 6.62 19.31
N ASP A 110 13.76 5.65 19.99
CA ASP A 110 13.24 4.29 20.15
C ASP A 110 11.93 4.26 20.95
N GLN A 111 11.85 5.05 22.02
CA GLN A 111 10.63 5.19 22.82
C GLN A 111 9.49 5.82 22.01
N PHE A 112 9.75 6.88 21.25
CA PHE A 112 8.77 7.49 20.35
C PHE A 112 8.28 6.50 19.29
N THR A 113 9.22 5.82 18.64
CA THR A 113 8.96 4.80 17.61
C THR A 113 8.09 3.66 18.15
N SER A 114 8.42 3.18 19.35
CA SER A 114 7.67 2.09 20.00
C SER A 114 6.26 2.51 20.38
N ALA A 115 6.08 3.72 20.92
CA ALA A 115 4.78 4.26 21.26
C ALA A 115 3.88 4.37 20.01
N TYR A 116 4.42 4.93 18.92
CA TYR A 116 3.69 5.08 17.68
C TYR A 116 3.31 3.74 17.05
N LYS A 117 4.26 2.81 16.90
CA LYS A 117 4.02 1.47 16.34
C LYS A 117 2.93 0.71 17.09
N SER A 118 2.90 0.82 18.42
CA SER A 118 1.87 0.19 19.24
C SER A 118 0.47 0.73 18.92
N ILE A 119 0.32 2.04 18.76
CA ILE A 119 -0.97 2.68 18.45
C ILE A 119 -1.43 2.34 17.04
N VAL A 120 -0.53 2.50 16.06
CA VAL A 120 -0.85 2.21 14.66
C VAL A 120 -1.25 0.77 14.44
N SER A 121 -0.58 -0.18 15.09
CA SER A 121 -0.97 -1.58 15.02
C SER A 121 -2.43 -1.79 15.47
N THR A 122 -2.80 -1.27 16.65
CA THR A 122 -4.18 -1.34 17.17
C THR A 122 -5.21 -0.71 16.22
N VAL A 123 -4.85 0.41 15.61
CA VAL A 123 -5.77 1.22 14.79
C VAL A 123 -5.92 0.65 13.38
N LEU A 124 -4.85 0.09 12.79
CA LEU A 124 -4.91 -0.64 11.53
C LEU A 124 -5.82 -1.87 11.62
N HIS A 125 -5.83 -2.55 12.78
CA HIS A 125 -6.80 -3.61 13.05
C HIS A 125 -8.25 -3.11 13.10
N GLY A 126 -8.46 -1.83 13.43
CA GLY A 126 -9.76 -1.15 13.42
C GLY A 126 -10.23 -0.68 12.03
N SER A 127 -9.39 -0.82 10.98
CA SER A 127 -9.78 -0.42 9.61
C SER A 127 -10.97 -1.25 9.08
N ARG A 128 -11.95 -0.56 8.52
CA ARG A 128 -13.21 -1.15 8.06
C ARG A 128 -13.64 -0.64 6.69
N ILE A 129 -14.51 -1.40 6.04
CA ILE A 129 -15.13 -0.98 4.79
C ILE A 129 -16.21 0.06 5.12
N SER A 130 -16.03 1.29 4.63
CA SER A 130 -17.00 2.38 4.72
C SER A 130 -18.03 2.29 3.58
N LYS A 131 -17.55 2.01 2.35
CA LYS A 131 -18.38 1.84 1.15
C LYS A 131 -17.89 0.66 0.33
N GLN A 132 -18.81 -0.01 -0.35
CA GLN A 132 -18.51 -1.09 -1.29
C GLN A 132 -19.50 -1.06 -2.44
N GLU A 133 -19.02 -1.24 -3.66
CA GLU A 133 -19.87 -1.44 -4.83
C GLU A 133 -19.24 -2.49 -5.75
N THR A 134 -20.05 -3.43 -6.22
CA THR A 134 -19.59 -4.49 -7.13
C THR A 134 -20.34 -4.41 -8.43
N MET A 135 -19.60 -4.45 -9.54
CA MET A 135 -20.11 -4.39 -10.89
C MET A 135 -19.73 -5.65 -11.66
N THR A 136 -20.62 -6.07 -12.56
CA THR A 136 -20.32 -7.17 -13.49
C THR A 136 -19.81 -6.60 -14.81
N GLU A 137 -18.58 -6.94 -15.16
CA GLU A 137 -17.92 -6.63 -16.42
C GLU A 137 -17.80 -7.91 -17.25
N LYS A 138 -18.79 -8.20 -18.10
CA LYS A 138 -18.92 -9.46 -18.85
C LYS A 138 -18.98 -10.68 -17.90
N ASN A 139 -17.88 -11.41 -17.74
CA ASN A 139 -17.78 -12.61 -16.89
C ASN A 139 -16.85 -12.41 -15.67
N ILE A 140 -16.55 -11.15 -15.33
CA ILE A 140 -15.67 -10.79 -14.22
C ILE A 140 -16.44 -9.82 -13.31
N PHE A 141 -16.32 -9.99 -12.00
CA PHE A 141 -16.77 -9.02 -11.02
C PHE A 141 -15.65 -8.04 -10.72
N ARG A 142 -15.95 -6.75 -10.78
CA ARG A 142 -15.11 -5.68 -10.26
C ARG A 142 -15.73 -5.17 -8.97
N THR A 143 -14.97 -5.16 -7.89
CA THR A 143 -15.39 -4.56 -6.64
C THR A 143 -14.58 -3.30 -6.39
N TYR A 144 -15.26 -2.23 -6.02
CA TYR A 144 -14.70 -1.01 -5.46
C TYR A 144 -14.97 -1.03 -3.96
N VAL A 145 -14.00 -0.60 -3.16
CA VAL A 145 -14.14 -0.40 -1.72
C VAL A 145 -13.56 0.95 -1.32
N LEU A 146 -14.16 1.55 -0.31
CA LEU A 146 -13.58 2.64 0.46
C LEU A 146 -13.29 2.08 1.85
N ILE A 147 -12.02 2.02 2.22
CA ILE A 147 -11.60 1.71 3.56
C ILE A 147 -11.51 3.01 4.35
N GLU A 148 -12.00 2.99 5.58
CA GLU A 148 -11.81 4.04 6.55
C GLU A 148 -11.08 3.50 7.77
N MET A 149 -10.23 4.35 8.34
CA MET A 149 -9.53 4.07 9.58
C MET A 149 -9.59 5.31 10.46
N PRO A 150 -10.23 5.24 11.63
CA PRO A 150 -10.26 6.36 12.57
C PRO A 150 -8.86 6.59 13.13
N ILE A 151 -8.37 7.83 13.11
CA ILE A 151 -7.05 8.20 13.63
C ILE A 151 -7.11 9.27 14.72
N GLY A 152 -8.25 9.94 14.94
CA GLY A 152 -8.38 10.92 16.03
C GLY A 152 -8.07 10.32 17.41
N GLU A 153 -8.77 9.23 17.79
CA GLU A 153 -8.49 8.53 19.05
C GLU A 153 -7.06 7.95 19.10
N ALA A 154 -6.52 7.54 17.96
CA ALA A 154 -5.15 7.06 17.87
C ALA A 154 -4.13 8.15 18.24
N ASN A 155 -4.31 9.34 17.67
CA ASN A 155 -3.48 10.51 17.93
C ASN A 155 -3.55 10.93 19.40
N GLU A 156 -4.75 10.94 19.98
CA GLU A 156 -4.94 11.19 21.42
C GLU A 156 -4.17 10.18 22.28
N GLN A 157 -4.32 8.88 21.99
CA GLN A 157 -3.64 7.82 22.73
C GLN A 157 -2.12 7.90 22.58
N LEU A 158 -1.61 8.24 21.39
CA LEU A 158 -0.20 8.48 21.14
C LEU A 158 0.30 9.66 21.98
N MET A 159 -0.39 10.80 21.94
CA MET A 159 -0.05 11.97 22.72
C MET A 159 -0.04 11.67 24.22
N ASN A 160 -1.01 10.89 24.70
CA ASN A 160 -1.05 10.44 26.10
C ASN A 160 0.14 9.54 26.46
N LYS A 161 0.53 8.61 25.58
CA LYS A 161 1.74 7.78 25.77
C LYS A 161 3.02 8.62 25.81
N ILE A 162 3.12 9.63 24.96
CA ILE A 162 4.26 10.55 24.95
C ILE A 162 4.29 11.37 26.25
N LYS A 163 3.16 11.96 26.65
CA LYS A 163 3.00 12.74 27.90
C LYS A 163 3.31 11.93 29.16
N ALA A 164 3.02 10.62 29.16
CA ALA A 164 3.35 9.73 30.28
C ALA A 164 4.87 9.58 30.51
N ASN A 165 5.70 9.88 29.52
CA ASN A 165 7.16 9.93 29.66
C ASN A 165 7.62 11.39 29.67
N GLN A 166 7.86 11.93 30.86
CA GLN A 166 8.17 13.35 31.05
C GLN A 166 9.43 13.81 30.29
N ASN A 167 10.44 12.96 30.18
CA ASN A 167 11.68 13.27 29.45
C ASN A 167 11.44 13.31 27.94
N LEU A 168 10.72 12.33 27.40
CA LEU A 168 10.33 12.30 25.99
C LEU A 168 9.43 13.49 25.65
N TYR A 169 8.41 13.74 26.46
CA TYR A 169 7.49 14.87 26.28
C TYR A 169 8.20 16.23 26.29
N THR A 170 9.15 16.43 27.20
CA THR A 170 9.90 17.70 27.29
C THR A 170 10.64 18.02 25.99
N ARG A 171 11.19 16.99 25.32
CA ARG A 171 11.85 17.14 24.02
C ARG A 171 10.83 17.29 22.90
N PHE A 172 9.80 16.45 22.90
CA PHE A 172 8.79 16.41 21.85
C PHE A 172 7.98 17.70 21.79
N ARG A 173 7.54 18.28 22.91
CA ARG A 173 6.68 19.47 22.95
C ARG A 173 7.27 20.74 22.31
N ALA A 174 8.59 20.78 22.13
CA ALA A 174 9.28 21.89 21.48
C ALA A 174 9.30 21.76 19.95
N THR A 175 8.86 20.61 19.41
CA THR A 175 8.94 20.28 18.00
C THR A 175 7.72 20.73 17.20
N GLN A 176 7.88 20.92 15.90
CA GLN A 176 6.77 21.07 14.97
C GLN A 176 5.98 19.76 14.84
N ALA A 177 6.64 18.61 15.01
CA ALA A 177 5.97 17.30 15.08
C ALA A 177 4.96 17.21 16.23
N TYR A 178 5.21 17.89 17.36
CA TYR A 178 4.22 18.03 18.43
C TYR A 178 3.01 18.83 17.97
N LYS A 179 3.22 19.99 17.35
CA LYS A 179 2.11 20.84 16.89
C LYS A 179 1.23 20.13 15.87
N GLU A 180 1.85 19.43 14.91
CA GLU A 180 1.10 18.65 13.93
C GLU A 180 0.27 17.54 14.58
N LEU A 181 0.82 16.85 15.58
CA LEU A 181 0.05 15.83 16.30
C LEU A 181 -1.05 16.46 17.18
N ASP A 182 -0.81 17.64 17.76
CA ASP A 182 -1.75 18.37 18.62
C ASP A 182 -2.90 19.01 17.82
N ASP A 183 -2.64 19.47 16.59
CA ASP A 183 -3.64 20.03 15.66
C ASP A 183 -4.62 18.96 15.11
N GLU A 184 -4.26 17.69 15.22
CA GLU A 184 -5.06 16.53 14.76
C GLU A 184 -5.85 15.84 15.89
N ILE A 185 -5.85 16.43 17.09
CA ILE A 185 -6.61 15.99 18.27
C ILE A 185 -7.72 17.01 18.54
#